data_AF-A0A9D2NWV9-F1
#
_entry.id   AF-A0A9D2NWV9-F1
#
_cell.length_a   1.000
_cell.length_b   1.000
_cell.length_c   1.000
_cell.angle_alpha   90.00
_cell.angle_beta   90.00
_cell.angle_gamma   90.00
#
_symmetry.space_group_name_H-M   'P 1'
#
loop_
_entity.id
_entity.type
_entity.pdbx_description
1 polymer ?
#
loop_
_entity_poly.entity_id
_entity_poly.type
_entity_poly.pdbx_seq_one_letter_code
_entity_poly.pdbx_strand_id
1 'polypeptide(L)' 'MQITDLWIRNFKSIRDMHIGDIENALILVGKNDTGKTAVLDAVRAVGGDYTVREEDFQENYPNIEI' A
#
# COMPACT_ATOMS: atom_id res chain seq x y z
N MET A 1 11.34 12.72 3.71
CA MET A 1 9.87 12.58 3.64
C MET A 1 9.42 11.86 4.89
N GLN A 2 8.41 12.36 5.59
CA GLN A 2 7.80 11.68 6.74
C GLN A 2 6.36 11.35 6.35
N ILE A 3 6.00 10.06 6.42
CA ILE A 3 4.63 9.60 6.22
C ILE A 3 3.99 9.53 7.60
N THR A 4 3.02 10.39 7.88
CA THR A 4 2.27 10.41 9.15
C THR A 4 0.96 9.65 9.06
N ASP A 5 0.44 9.51 7.84
CA ASP A 5 -0.82 8.88 7.51
C ASP A 5 -0.68 8.19 6.15
N LEU A 6 -1.13 6.94 6.06
CA LEU A 6 -1.09 6.13 4.84
C LEU A 6 -2.45 5.47 4.63
N TRP A 7 -3.08 5.73 3.49
CA TRP A 7 -4.36 5.13 3.14
C TRP A 7 -4.28 4.45 1.78
N ILE A 8 -4.30 3.12 1.79
CA ILE A 8 -4.22 2.29 0.58
C ILE A 8 -5.60 1.71 0.28
N ARG A 9 -6.13 1.99 -0.91
CA ARG A 9 -7.39 1.45 -1.41
C ARG A 9 -7.21 0.79 -2.77
N ASN A 10 -7.84 -0.37 -2.92
CA ASN A 10 -7.91 -1.15 -4.16
C ASN A 10 -6.56 -1.53 -4.80
N PHE A 11 -5.47 -1.63 -4.00
CA PHE A 11 -4.13 -1.91 -4.49
C PHE A 11 -3.69 -3.35 -4.16
N LYS A 12 -3.39 -4.15 -5.19
CA LYS A 12 -3.05 -5.57 -5.07
C LYS A 12 -4.09 -6.30 -4.23
N SER A 13 -3.69 -7.02 -3.18
CA SER A 13 -4.61 -7.71 -2.26
C SER A 13 -5.27 -6.79 -1.22
N ILE A 14 -4.87 -5.51 -1.14
CA ILE A 14 -5.41 -4.54 -0.19
C ILE A 14 -6.67 -3.91 -0.78
N ARG A 15 -7.83 -4.19 -0.18
CA ARG A 15 -9.09 -3.53 -0.53
C ARG A 15 -9.19 -2.14 0.09
N ASP A 16 -8.92 -2.07 1.39
CA ASP A 16 -8.91 -0.84 2.17
C ASP A 16 -8.01 -1.04 3.38
N MET A 17 -7.03 -0.16 3.56
CA MET A 17 -6.12 -0.15 4.70
C MET A 17 -5.74 1.29 5.03
N HIS A 18 -6.04 1.70 6.26
CA HIS A 18 -5.64 3.00 6.79
C HIS A 18 -4.68 2.79 7.97
N ILE A 19 -3.54 3.46 7.93
CA ILE A 19 -2.53 3.48 8.98
C ILE A 19 -2.24 4.94 9.29
N GLY A 20 -2.89 5.44 10.34
CA GLY A 20 -2.65 6.77 10.90
C GLY A 20 -1.56 6.76 11.97
N ASP A 21 -1.27 7.96 12.48
CA ASP A 21 -0.39 8.20 13.63
C ASP A 21 1.00 7.53 13.51
N ILE A 22 1.54 7.49 12.29
CA ILE A 22 2.88 6.96 12.05
C ILE A 22 3.90 7.99 12.52
N GLU A 23 4.53 7.71 13.66
CA GLU A 23 5.58 8.56 14.22
C GLU A 23 6.97 8.23 13.64
N ASN A 24 7.78 7.45 14.37
CA ASN A 24 9.18 7.22 14.04
C ASN A 24 9.41 5.97 13.18
N ALA A 25 8.55 4.96 13.30
CA ALA A 25 8.67 3.72 12.55
C ALA A 25 7.33 3.00 12.43
N LEU A 26 7.06 2.44 11.25
CA LEU A 26 5.98 1.48 11.02
C LEU A 26 6.57 0.06 10.93
N ILE A 27 6.09 -0.86 11.76
CA ILE A 27 6.54 -2.27 11.75
C ILE A 27 5.41 -3.16 11.21
N LEU A 28 5.65 -3.82 10.08
CA LEU A 28 4.71 -4.76 9.44
C LEU A 28 5.00 -6.21 9.87
N VAL A 29 4.25 -6.72 10.85
CA VAL A 29 4.34 -8.11 11.35
C VAL A 29 3.17 -8.95 10.85
N GLY A 30 3.42 -10.22 10.53
CA GLY A 30 2.45 -11.10 9.84
C GLY A 30 3.15 -12.24 9.11
N LYS A 31 2.39 -13.26 8.72
CA LYS A 31 2.88 -14.39 7.92
C LYS A 31 3.30 -13.90 6.52
N ASN A 32 4.15 -14.63 5.81
CA ASN A 32 4.44 -14.30 4.41
C ASN A 32 3.14 -14.28 3.60
N ASP A 33 3.06 -13.42 2.58
CA ASP A 33 1.90 -13.19 1.71
C ASP A 33 0.65 -12.53 2.32
N THR A 34 0.68 -12.01 3.54
CA THR A 34 -0.48 -11.31 4.14
C THR A 34 -0.55 -9.82 3.80
N GLY A 35 -0.03 -9.40 2.64
CA GLY A 35 -0.13 -8.01 2.18
C GLY A 35 1.03 -7.08 2.59
N LYS A 36 2.08 -7.57 3.25
CA LYS A 36 3.26 -6.74 3.58
C LYS A 36 3.96 -6.16 2.35
N THR A 37 4.16 -7.01 1.34
CA THR A 37 4.76 -6.60 0.07
C THR A 37 3.88 -5.56 -0.62
N ALA A 38 2.55 -5.71 -0.56
CA ALA A 38 1.62 -4.74 -1.11
C ALA A 38 1.71 -3.37 -0.41
N VAL A 39 1.84 -3.32 0.92
CA VAL A 39 2.07 -2.05 1.64
C VAL A 39 3.40 -1.41 1.21
N LEU A 40 4.48 -2.20 1.10
CA LEU A 40 5.78 -1.68 0.69
C LEU A 40 5.77 -1.15 -0.75
N ASP A 41 5.12 -1.87 -1.67
CA ASP A 41 4.99 -1.44 -3.06
C ASP A 41 4.12 -0.19 -3.19
N ALA A 42 3.10 -0.02 -2.36
CA ALA A 42 2.29 1.19 -2.32
C ALA A 42 3.13 2.41 -1.90
N VAL A 43 3.93 2.27 -0.85
CA VAL A 43 4.87 3.32 -0.40
C VAL A 43 5.89 3.65 -1.49
N ARG A 44 6.42 2.64 -2.20
CA ARG A 44 7.32 2.86 -3.35
C ARG A 44 6.64 3.55 -4.52
N ALA A 45 5.34 3.29 -4.75
CA ALA A 45 4.58 3.93 -5.81
C ALA A 45 4.44 5.44 -5.57
N VAL A 46 4.12 5.83 -4.34
CA VAL A 46 4.11 7.24 -3.91
C VAL A 46 5.50 7.87 -4.02
N GLY A 47 6.54 7.10 -3.71
CA GLY A 47 7.94 7.53 -3.87
C GLY A 47 8.43 7.63 -5.32
N GLY A 48 7.68 7.13 -6.30
CA GLY A 48 8.08 7.07 -7.71
C GLY A 48 8.99 5.90 -8.08
N ASP A 49 9.35 5.05 -7.13
CA ASP A 49 10.21 3.86 -7.33
C ASP A 49 9.43 2.62 -7.78
N TYR A 50 8.10 2.73 -7.90
CA TYR A 50 7.22 1.67 -8.39
C TYR A 50 6.20 2.25 -9.37
N THR A 51 6.08 1.63 -10.54
CA THR A 51 5.06 1.98 -11.54
C THR A 51 3.87 1.04 -11.38
N VAL A 52 2.71 1.61 -11.11
CA VAL A 52 1.44 0.87 -11.04
C VAL A 52 1.14 0.22 -12.40
N ARG A 53 0.77 -1.06 -12.38
CA ARG A 53 0.47 -1.89 -13.54
C ARG A 53 -0.95 -2.43 -13.46
N GLU A 54 -1.44 -2.97 -14.57
CA GLU A 54 -2.76 -3.61 -14.64
C GLU A 54 -2.93 -4.76 -13.62
N GLU A 55 -1.86 -5.49 -13.31
CA GLU A 55 -1.84 -6.56 -12.31
C GLU A 55 -2.02 -6.08 -10.86
N ASP A 56 -1.86 -4.77 -10.61
CA ASP A 56 -2.05 -4.17 -9.30
C ASP A 56 -3.52 -3.83 -9.00
N PHE A 57 -4.38 -3.86 -10.01
CA PHE A 57 -5.79 -3.57 -9.86
C PHE A 57 -6.57 -4.79 -9.35
N GLN A 58 -7.61 -4.53 -8.57
CA GLN A 58 -8.59 -5.54 -8.19
C GLN A 58 -9.45 -6.00 -9.38
N GLU A 59 -10.18 -7.10 -9.18
CA GLU A 59 -11.22 -7.51 -10.12
C GLU A 59 -12.22 -6.35 -10.33
N ASN A 60 -12.48 -6.00 -11.60
CA ASN A 60 -13.25 -4.83 -12.07
C ASN A 60 -12.52 -3.48 -12.16
N TYR A 61 -11.19 -3.45 -11.99
CA TYR A 61 -10.36 -2.24 -12.18
C TYR A 61 -10.90 -0.99 -11.46
N PRO A 62 -11.27 -1.07 -10.16
CA PRO A 62 -11.57 0.15 -9.40
C PRO A 62 -10.33 1.03 -9.29
N ASN A 63 -10.53 2.34 -9.10
CA ASN A 63 -9.42 3.27 -8.92
C ASN A 63 -8.56 2.87 -7.73
N ILE A 64 -7.24 2.83 -7.96
CA ILE A 64 -6.22 2.70 -6.91
C ILE A 64 -6.04 4.07 -6.25
N GLU A 65 -5.99 4.08 -4.93
CA GLU A 65 -5.71 5.28 -4.13
C GLU A 65 -4.68 4.94 -3.06
N ILE A 66 -3.62 5.75 -2.94
CA ILE A 66 -2.48 5.54 -2.04
C ILE A 66 -2.03 6.89 -1.49
#